data_AF-A0A933IYJ2-F1
#
_entry.id   AF-A0A933IYJ2-F1
#
_cell.length_a   1.000
_cell.length_b   1.000
_cell.length_c   1.000
_cell.angle_alpha   90.00
_cell.angle_beta   90.00
_cell.angle_gamma   90.00
#
_symmetry.space_group_name_H-M   'P 1'
#
loop_
_entity.id
_entity.type
_entity.pdbx_description
1 polymer ?
#
loop_
_entity_poly.entity_id
_entity_poly.type
_entity_poly.pdbx_seq_one_letter_code
_entity_poly.pdbx_strand_id
1 'polypeptide(L)'
;METQALVLERKIIGVLIRAARESAHRTEKQVAQRLGVSPARLRQYEMGTRDISLPELEILALSLRRPLSFFLSGDSTIVEETPAPPSAEEIRVRRAMIAAKLKQARLAAGKTKEQAAQAVGRTVAMFGRYERGLTDIPVTDLERLAEFLRVNLNYFVQESAARRKGLDLSDLEGWAKLPPDIRAFILDPVSLPYLRMALKFRDLPAAKLKELGEILLVVR
;
A
#
# COMPACT_ATOMS: atom_id res chain seq x y z
N MET A 1 3.59 19.57 36.98
CA MET A 1 2.18 19.17 36.82
C MET A 1 1.97 18.90 35.35
N GLU A 2 1.48 17.71 34.96
CA GLU A 2 1.14 17.44 33.56
C GLU A 2 0.02 18.40 33.11
N THR A 3 0.19 19.02 31.95
CA THR A 3 -0.82 19.90 31.35
C THR A 3 -2.04 19.06 30.96
N GLN A 4 -3.26 19.56 31.18
CA GLN A 4 -4.50 18.85 30.82
C GLN A 4 -4.55 18.40 29.35
N ALA A 5 -3.90 19.17 28.45
CA ALA A 5 -3.75 18.83 27.04
C ALA A 5 -2.96 17.53 26.81
N LEU A 6 -1.82 17.35 27.50
CA LEU A 6 -0.98 16.14 27.38
C LEU A 6 -1.71 14.89 27.87
N VAL A 7 -2.50 15.02 28.95
CA VAL A 7 -3.32 13.93 29.46
C VAL A 7 -4.42 13.54 28.47
N LEU A 8 -5.01 14.52 27.77
CA LEU A 8 -6.03 14.30 26.76
C LEU A 8 -5.44 13.60 25.52
N GLU A 9 -4.31 14.07 25.01
CA GLU A 9 -3.58 13.47 23.88
C GLU A 9 -3.22 12.01 24.17
N ARG A 10 -2.67 11.73 25.36
CA ARG A 10 -2.34 10.37 25.80
C ARG A 10 -3.56 9.45 25.81
N LYS A 11 -4.71 9.95 26.28
CA LYS A 11 -5.97 9.18 26.27
C LYS A 11 -6.50 8.93 24.87
N ILE A 12 -6.41 9.91 23.97
CA ILE A 12 -6.80 9.75 22.56
C ILE A 12 -5.96 8.64 21.91
N ILE A 13 -4.63 8.69 22.07
CA ILE A 13 -3.74 7.64 21.56
C ILE A 13 -4.11 6.27 22.13
N GLY A 14 -4.38 6.18 23.43
CA GLY A 14 -4.82 4.93 24.07
C GLY A 14 -6.11 4.36 23.46
N VAL A 15 -7.11 5.21 23.24
CA VAL A 15 -8.37 4.83 22.58
C VAL A 15 -8.12 4.33 21.16
N LEU A 16 -7.27 5.02 20.38
CA LEU A 16 -6.92 4.63 19.02
C LEU A 16 -6.19 3.29 18.96
N ILE A 17 -5.28 3.02 19.90
CA ILE A 17 -4.60 1.72 20.04
C ILE A 17 -5.61 0.60 20.27
N ARG A 18 -6.54 0.82 21.20
CA ARG A 18 -7.59 -0.17 21.51
C ARG A 18 -8.49 -0.45 20.30
N ALA A 19 -8.96 0.60 19.63
CA ALA A 19 -9.80 0.48 18.43
C ALA A 19 -9.07 -0.25 17.28
N ALA A 20 -7.79 0.08 17.05
CA ALA A 20 -6.97 -0.60 16.05
C ALA A 20 -6.76 -2.09 16.39
N ARG A 21 -6.58 -2.42 17.68
CA ARG A 21 -6.42 -3.81 18.12
C ARG A 21 -7.72 -4.61 17.93
N GLU A 22 -8.85 -4.04 18.32
CA GLU A 22 -10.17 -4.67 18.22
C GLU A 22 -10.59 -4.89 16.76
N SER A 23 -10.39 -3.89 15.89
CA SER A 23 -10.63 -4.03 14.43
C SER A 23 -9.73 -5.08 13.77
N ALA A 24 -8.50 -5.25 14.25
CA ALA A 24 -7.60 -6.30 13.77
C ALA A 24 -7.90 -7.68 14.37
N HIS A 25 -8.95 -7.82 15.20
CA HIS A 25 -9.33 -9.02 15.94
C HIS A 25 -8.16 -9.64 16.74
N ARG A 26 -7.32 -8.78 17.34
CA ARG A 26 -6.16 -9.22 18.13
C ARG A 26 -6.44 -9.14 19.63
N THR A 27 -5.92 -10.12 20.35
CA THR A 27 -5.95 -10.09 21.82
C THR A 27 -4.82 -9.21 22.37
N GLU A 28 -5.00 -8.68 23.58
CA GLU A 28 -3.96 -7.92 24.28
C GLU A 28 -2.63 -8.72 24.37
N LYS A 29 -2.73 -10.03 24.62
CA LYS A 29 -1.55 -10.92 24.71
C LYS A 29 -0.77 -10.98 23.40
N GLN A 30 -1.47 -11.05 22.25
CA GLN A 30 -0.83 -11.11 20.94
C GLN A 30 -0.10 -9.81 20.60
N VAL A 31 -0.73 -8.66 20.87
CA VAL A 31 -0.14 -7.35 20.58
C VAL A 31 1.03 -7.07 21.54
N ALA A 32 0.88 -7.37 22.83
CA ALA A 32 1.94 -7.22 23.82
C ALA A 32 3.19 -8.06 23.49
N GLN A 33 2.99 -9.31 23.08
CA GLN A 33 4.09 -10.18 22.64
C GLN A 33 4.84 -9.59 21.43
N ARG A 34 4.12 -9.00 20.46
CA ARG A 34 4.73 -8.39 19.28
C ARG A 34 5.53 -7.13 19.61
N LEU A 35 5.07 -6.37 20.60
CA LEU A 35 5.73 -5.19 21.14
C LEU A 35 6.89 -5.51 22.09
N GLY A 36 7.03 -6.75 22.54
CA GLY A 36 8.00 -7.12 23.58
C GLY A 36 7.65 -6.55 24.96
N VAL A 37 6.36 -6.30 25.23
CA VAL A 37 5.86 -5.77 26.51
C VAL A 37 4.91 -6.74 27.20
N SER A 38 4.58 -6.49 28.47
CA SER A 38 3.57 -7.27 29.18
C SER A 38 2.14 -6.86 28.77
N PRO A 39 1.14 -7.76 28.83
CA PRO A 39 -0.26 -7.40 28.58
C PRO A 39 -0.77 -6.28 29.49
N ALA A 40 -0.27 -6.21 30.73
CA ALA A 40 -0.59 -5.13 31.65
C ALA A 40 -0.08 -3.77 31.17
N ARG A 41 1.14 -3.73 30.58
CA ARG A 41 1.71 -2.50 30.01
C ARG A 41 0.93 -2.04 28.78
N LEU A 42 0.49 -2.97 27.93
CA LEU A 42 -0.40 -2.65 26.80
C LEU A 42 -1.73 -2.05 27.29
N ARG A 43 -2.35 -2.62 28.33
CA ARG A 43 -3.58 -2.05 28.93
C ARG A 43 -3.37 -0.63 29.44
N GLN A 44 -2.21 -0.35 30.04
CA GLN A 44 -1.90 0.99 30.51
C GLN A 44 -1.81 2.00 29.36
N TYR A 45 -1.26 1.58 28.21
CA TYR A 45 -1.28 2.37 26.97
C TYR A 45 -2.71 2.61 26.49
N GLU A 46 -3.53 1.56 26.38
CA GLU A 46 -4.92 1.67 25.93
C GLU A 46 -5.80 2.54 26.85
N MET A 47 -5.50 2.55 28.14
CA MET A 47 -6.20 3.40 29.13
C MET A 47 -5.68 4.84 29.16
N GLY A 48 -4.60 5.16 28.45
CA GLY A 48 -3.94 6.47 28.50
C GLY A 48 -3.35 6.79 29.89
N THR A 49 -3.01 5.76 30.66
CA THR A 49 -2.37 5.90 31.99
C THR A 49 -0.86 5.86 31.91
N ARG A 50 -0.32 5.43 30.77
CA ARG A 50 1.12 5.41 30.47
C ARG A 50 1.34 5.83 29.03
N ASP A 51 2.38 6.61 28.79
CA ASP A 51 2.82 6.98 27.46
C ASP A 51 3.45 5.80 26.72
N ILE A 52 3.06 5.64 25.46
CA ILE A 52 3.73 4.75 24.51
C ILE A 52 4.85 5.53 23.82
N SER A 53 6.01 4.89 23.63
CA SER A 53 7.11 5.50 22.88
C SER A 53 6.86 5.43 21.37
N LEU A 54 7.46 6.33 20.60
CA LEU A 54 7.36 6.31 19.13
C LEU A 54 7.79 4.95 18.52
N PRO A 55 8.91 4.32 18.91
CA PRO A 55 9.28 3.00 18.37
C PRO A 55 8.25 1.91 18.68
N GLU A 56 7.66 1.92 19.88
CA GLU A 56 6.59 0.99 20.23
C GLU A 56 5.34 1.26 19.37
N LEU A 57 4.99 2.53 19.15
CA LEU A 57 3.85 2.93 18.33
C LEU A 57 4.06 2.57 16.84
N GLU A 58 5.28 2.68 16.30
CA GLU A 58 5.64 2.25 14.95
C GLU A 58 5.47 0.73 14.77
N ILE A 59 5.97 -0.06 15.73
CA ILE A 59 5.81 -1.51 15.72
C ILE A 59 4.32 -1.89 15.81
N LEU A 60 3.57 -1.17 16.64
CA LEU A 60 2.13 -1.36 16.79
C LEU A 60 1.40 -1.09 15.47
N ALA A 61 1.64 0.07 14.85
CA ALA A 61 1.07 0.48 13.58
C ALA A 61 1.32 -0.58 12.49
N LEU A 62 2.57 -1.04 12.36
CA LEU A 62 2.94 -2.09 11.43
C LEU A 62 2.20 -3.41 11.72
N SER A 63 2.12 -3.80 13.00
CA SER A 63 1.49 -5.07 13.41
C SER A 63 -0.02 -5.10 13.18
N LEU A 64 -0.68 -3.95 13.34
CA LEU A 64 -2.12 -3.78 13.17
C LEU A 64 -2.50 -3.32 11.75
N ARG A 65 -1.51 -3.19 10.85
CA ARG A 65 -1.69 -2.71 9.46
C ARG A 65 -2.41 -1.36 9.40
N ARG A 66 -2.08 -0.45 10.31
CA ARG A 66 -2.57 0.94 10.31
C ARG A 66 -1.40 1.88 9.99
N PRO A 67 -1.61 2.94 9.20
CA PRO A 67 -0.57 3.95 9.00
C PRO A 67 -0.27 4.65 10.34
N LEU A 68 0.99 5.03 10.57
CA LEU A 68 1.40 5.70 11.82
C LEU A 68 0.62 7.01 12.05
N SER A 69 0.25 7.72 10.97
CA SER A 69 -0.57 8.93 11.01
C SER A 69 -1.93 8.74 11.69
N PHE A 70 -2.50 7.54 11.64
CA PHE A 70 -3.73 7.21 12.35
C PHE A 70 -3.64 7.50 13.85
N PHE A 71 -2.48 7.22 14.47
CA PHE A 71 -2.26 7.42 15.90
C PHE A 71 -1.76 8.83 16.25
N LEU A 72 -1.05 9.48 15.34
CA LEU A 72 -0.41 10.79 15.60
C LEU A 72 -1.31 11.99 15.26
N SER A 73 -2.13 11.87 14.21
CA SER A 73 -2.89 13.00 13.66
C SER A 73 -4.35 13.00 14.09
N GLY A 74 -4.82 11.93 14.76
CA GLY A 74 -6.21 11.81 15.17
C GLY A 74 -7.20 11.76 14.00
N ASP A 75 -6.70 11.58 12.77
CA ASP A 75 -7.53 11.37 11.58
C ASP A 75 -8.29 10.06 11.76
N SER A 76 -9.48 10.23 12.33
CA SER A 76 -10.42 9.19 12.72
C SER A 76 -11.14 8.62 11.51
N THR A 77 -10.59 8.81 10.31
CA THR A 77 -11.09 8.14 9.11
C THR A 77 -10.74 6.67 9.25
N ILE A 78 -11.64 5.96 9.94
CA ILE A 78 -11.82 4.51 9.87
C ILE A 78 -12.18 4.22 8.41
N VAL A 79 -11.18 4.25 7.54
CA VAL A 79 -11.28 3.61 6.24
C VAL A 79 -10.76 2.21 6.47
N GLU A 80 -11.61 1.39 7.09
CA GLU A 80 -11.55 -0.05 6.85
C GLU A 80 -11.90 -0.26 5.38
N GLU A 81 -10.94 -0.01 4.51
CA GLU A 81 -10.88 -0.76 3.26
C GLU A 81 -10.26 -2.12 3.59
N THR A 82 -10.94 -2.91 4.43
CA THR A 82 -10.98 -4.34 4.15
C THR A 82 -11.86 -4.42 2.92
N PRO A 83 -11.31 -4.58 1.70
CA PRO A 83 -12.16 -4.75 0.53
C PRO A 83 -13.11 -5.90 0.85
N ALA A 84 -14.42 -5.60 0.78
CA ALA A 84 -15.43 -6.64 0.91
C ALA A 84 -15.04 -7.77 -0.05
N PRO A 85 -15.22 -9.05 0.34
CA PRO A 85 -14.97 -10.15 -0.58
C PRO A 85 -15.75 -9.86 -1.87
N PRO A 86 -15.13 -10.03 -3.04
CA PRO A 86 -15.78 -9.69 -4.30
C PRO A 86 -17.08 -10.48 -4.40
N SER A 87 -18.15 -9.77 -4.73
CA SER A 87 -19.46 -10.35 -5.00
C SER A 87 -19.36 -11.35 -6.17
N ALA A 88 -20.30 -12.29 -6.20
CA ALA A 88 -20.40 -13.25 -7.30
C ALA A 88 -20.58 -12.54 -8.65
N GLU A 89 -21.20 -11.35 -8.67
CA GLU A 89 -21.35 -10.54 -9.87
C GLU A 89 -20.03 -9.94 -10.35
N GLU A 90 -19.23 -9.36 -9.44
CA GLU A 90 -17.90 -8.84 -9.77
C GLU A 90 -16.99 -9.93 -10.34
N ILE A 91 -17.04 -11.14 -9.76
CA ILE A 91 -16.28 -12.30 -10.29
C ILE A 91 -16.76 -12.66 -11.71
N ARG A 92 -18.09 -12.68 -11.96
CA ARG A 92 -18.64 -12.97 -13.30
C ARG A 92 -18.22 -11.92 -14.33
N VAL A 93 -18.32 -10.64 -13.97
CA VAL A 93 -17.91 -9.51 -14.83
C VAL A 93 -16.41 -9.64 -15.14
N ARG A 94 -15.60 -9.93 -14.13
CA ARG A 94 -14.15 -10.13 -14.30
C ARG A 94 -13.83 -11.29 -15.23
N ARG A 95 -14.51 -12.43 -15.06
CA ARG A 95 -14.35 -13.60 -15.93
C ARG A 95 -14.68 -13.27 -17.39
N ALA A 96 -15.77 -12.54 -17.64
CA ALA A 96 -16.16 -12.10 -18.98
C ALA A 96 -15.11 -11.17 -19.62
N MET A 97 -14.53 -10.24 -18.85
CA MET A 97 -13.46 -9.37 -19.33
C MET A 97 -12.21 -10.16 -19.72
N ILE A 98 -11.78 -11.12 -18.91
CA ILE A 98 -10.62 -11.97 -19.20
C ILE A 98 -10.88 -12.80 -20.45
N ALA A 99 -12.08 -13.37 -20.59
CA ALA A 99 -12.49 -14.13 -21.77
C ALA A 99 -12.43 -13.29 -23.06
N ALA A 100 -12.95 -12.06 -23.02
CA ALA A 100 -12.90 -11.13 -24.14
C ALA A 100 -11.46 -10.77 -24.52
N LYS A 101 -10.62 -10.46 -23.51
CA LYS A 101 -9.19 -10.20 -23.71
C LYS A 101 -8.46 -11.39 -24.34
N LEU A 102 -8.77 -12.61 -23.90
CA LEU A 102 -8.16 -13.83 -24.44
C LEU A 102 -8.55 -14.02 -25.92
N LYS A 103 -9.83 -13.83 -26.24
CA LYS A 103 -10.32 -13.88 -27.62
C LYS A 103 -9.62 -12.83 -28.49
N GLN A 104 -9.48 -11.60 -28.00
CA GLN A 104 -8.77 -10.52 -28.70
C GLN A 104 -7.30 -10.89 -28.95
N ALA A 105 -6.58 -11.35 -27.92
CA ALA A 105 -5.17 -11.75 -28.05
C ALA A 105 -5.00 -12.90 -29.04
N ARG A 106 -5.90 -13.89 -29.01
CA ARG A 106 -5.87 -15.02 -29.96
C ARG A 106 -6.07 -14.56 -31.41
N LEU A 107 -7.05 -13.69 -31.65
CA LEU A 107 -7.32 -13.15 -32.98
C LEU A 107 -6.17 -12.27 -33.47
N ALA A 108 -5.60 -11.42 -32.61
CA ALA A 108 -4.45 -10.58 -32.94
C ALA A 108 -3.19 -11.41 -33.28
N ALA A 109 -3.00 -12.55 -32.60
CA ALA A 109 -1.92 -13.49 -32.89
C ALA A 109 -2.21 -14.40 -34.10
N GLY A 110 -3.37 -14.27 -34.75
CA GLY A 110 -3.77 -15.09 -35.89
C GLY A 110 -3.95 -16.57 -35.57
N LYS A 111 -4.23 -16.93 -34.31
CA LYS A 111 -4.31 -18.32 -33.85
C LYS A 111 -5.73 -18.87 -33.90
N THR A 112 -5.89 -20.14 -34.20
CA THR A 112 -7.20 -20.81 -34.12
C THR A 112 -7.48 -21.31 -32.69
N LYS A 113 -8.74 -21.69 -32.41
CA LYS A 113 -9.10 -22.21 -31.08
C LYS A 113 -8.47 -23.57 -30.82
N GLU A 114 -8.29 -24.36 -31.88
CA GLU A 114 -7.66 -25.67 -31.87
C GLU A 114 -6.20 -25.55 -31.44
N GLN A 115 -5.46 -24.61 -32.05
CA GLN A 115 -4.07 -24.33 -31.71
C GLN A 115 -3.92 -23.87 -30.26
N ALA A 116 -4.79 -22.96 -29.81
CA ALA A 116 -4.75 -22.46 -28.44
C ALA A 116 -5.13 -23.55 -27.41
N ALA A 117 -6.10 -24.41 -27.72
CA ALA A 117 -6.47 -25.54 -26.87
C ALA A 117 -5.32 -26.56 -26.77
N GLN A 118 -4.65 -26.86 -27.88
CA GLN A 118 -3.48 -27.74 -27.91
C GLN A 118 -2.31 -27.21 -27.07
N ALA A 119 -2.06 -25.89 -27.11
CA ALA A 119 -0.98 -25.25 -26.35
C ALA A 119 -1.10 -25.44 -24.82
N VAL A 120 -2.31 -25.66 -24.31
CA VAL A 120 -2.58 -25.92 -22.89
C VAL A 120 -3.02 -27.35 -22.59
N GLY A 121 -2.99 -28.26 -23.58
CA GLY A 121 -3.44 -29.64 -23.40
C GLY A 121 -4.92 -29.75 -23.03
N ARG A 122 -5.77 -28.84 -23.55
CA ARG A 122 -7.22 -28.84 -23.33
C ARG A 122 -7.98 -29.17 -24.61
N THR A 123 -9.23 -29.56 -24.47
CA THR A 123 -10.13 -29.75 -25.62
C THR A 123 -10.57 -28.40 -26.18
N VAL A 124 -10.88 -28.36 -27.48
CA VAL A 124 -11.40 -27.16 -28.16
C VAL A 124 -12.71 -26.69 -27.52
N ALA A 125 -13.55 -27.63 -27.07
CA ALA A 125 -14.78 -27.33 -26.35
C ALA A 125 -14.50 -26.60 -25.02
N MET A 126 -13.49 -27.05 -24.26
CA MET A 126 -13.10 -26.40 -23.00
C MET A 126 -12.53 -25.01 -23.25
N PHE A 127 -11.64 -24.86 -24.24
CA PHE A 127 -11.13 -23.55 -24.64
C PHE A 127 -12.26 -22.61 -25.09
N GLY A 128 -13.26 -23.14 -25.79
CA GLY A 128 -14.46 -22.38 -26.14
C GLY A 128 -15.25 -21.89 -24.93
N ARG A 129 -15.27 -22.62 -23.81
CA ARG A 129 -15.88 -22.15 -22.56
C ARG A 129 -15.08 -21.02 -21.92
N TYR A 130 -13.75 -21.07 -22.00
CA TYR A 130 -12.86 -20.00 -21.57
C TYR A 130 -13.15 -18.70 -22.33
N GLU A 131 -13.15 -18.74 -23.67
CA GLU A 131 -13.40 -17.55 -24.50
C GLU A 131 -14.81 -16.97 -24.38
N ARG A 132 -15.78 -17.75 -23.89
CA ARG A 132 -17.14 -17.28 -23.61
C ARG A 132 -17.34 -16.81 -22.17
N GLY A 133 -16.33 -16.95 -21.31
CA GLY A 133 -16.44 -16.62 -19.89
C GLY A 133 -17.43 -17.51 -19.12
N LEU A 134 -17.66 -18.74 -19.60
CA LEU A 134 -18.55 -19.70 -18.93
C LEU A 134 -17.88 -20.41 -17.75
N THR A 135 -16.56 -20.45 -17.73
CA THR A 135 -15.75 -21.07 -16.67
C THR A 135 -14.45 -20.30 -16.51
N ASP A 136 -13.86 -20.36 -15.31
CA ASP A 136 -12.60 -19.71 -15.01
C ASP A 136 -11.45 -20.38 -15.75
N ILE A 137 -10.48 -19.58 -16.18
CA ILE A 137 -9.24 -20.08 -16.79
C ILE A 137 -8.24 -20.30 -15.66
N PRO A 138 -7.71 -21.53 -15.45
CA PRO A 138 -6.64 -21.76 -14.51
C PRO A 138 -5.43 -20.86 -14.82
N VAL A 139 -4.80 -20.28 -13.80
CA VAL A 139 -3.68 -19.34 -14.00
C VAL A 139 -2.53 -19.99 -14.79
N THR A 140 -2.24 -21.26 -14.54
CA THR A 140 -1.23 -22.04 -15.27
C THR A 140 -1.56 -22.22 -16.76
N ASP A 141 -2.84 -22.35 -17.10
CA ASP A 141 -3.29 -22.41 -18.49
C ASP A 141 -3.24 -20.99 -19.11
N LEU A 142 -3.59 -19.95 -18.34
CA LEU A 142 -3.52 -18.57 -18.79
C LEU A 142 -2.08 -18.09 -19.05
N GLU A 143 -1.12 -18.50 -18.23
CA GLU A 143 0.32 -18.25 -18.42
C GLU A 143 0.84 -18.85 -19.72
N ARG A 144 0.56 -20.14 -19.95
CA ARG A 144 0.93 -20.82 -21.20
C ARG A 144 0.26 -20.20 -22.42
N LEU A 145 -1.02 -19.81 -22.30
CA LEU A 145 -1.71 -19.09 -23.37
C LEU A 145 -1.09 -17.72 -23.62
N ALA A 146 -0.71 -16.99 -22.57
CA ALA A 146 -0.06 -15.68 -22.70
C ALA A 146 1.26 -15.81 -23.48
N GLU A 147 2.10 -16.79 -23.11
CA GLU A 147 3.34 -17.09 -23.83
C GLU A 147 3.07 -17.50 -25.29
N PHE A 148 2.15 -18.43 -25.51
CA PHE A 148 1.78 -18.91 -26.86
C PHE A 148 1.23 -17.80 -27.76
N LEU A 149 0.48 -16.86 -27.19
CA LEU A 149 -0.09 -15.71 -27.89
C LEU A 149 0.85 -14.50 -27.91
N ARG A 150 2.05 -14.61 -27.33
CA ARG A 150 3.06 -13.55 -27.23
C ARG A 150 2.54 -12.28 -26.55
N VAL A 151 1.72 -12.43 -25.52
CA VAL A 151 1.27 -11.34 -24.64
C VAL A 151 1.83 -11.55 -23.24
N ASN A 152 2.08 -10.46 -22.51
CA ASN A 152 2.49 -10.57 -21.11
C ASN A 152 1.28 -11.00 -20.24
N LEU A 153 1.48 -11.84 -19.22
CA LEU A 153 0.41 -12.25 -18.29
C LEU A 153 -0.33 -11.05 -17.68
N ASN A 154 0.38 -9.96 -17.42
CA ASN A 154 -0.20 -8.70 -16.91
C ASN A 154 -1.26 -8.10 -17.83
N TYR A 155 -1.28 -8.46 -19.12
CA TYR A 155 -2.37 -8.09 -20.04
C TYR A 155 -3.75 -8.52 -19.51
N PHE A 156 -3.82 -9.65 -18.79
CA PHE A 156 -5.05 -10.18 -18.19
C PHE A 156 -5.27 -9.74 -16.74
N VAL A 157 -4.30 -9.08 -16.12
CA VAL A 157 -4.43 -8.58 -14.75
C VAL A 157 -5.18 -7.24 -14.77
N GLN A 158 -6.03 -7.01 -13.76
CA GLN A 158 -6.64 -5.70 -13.56
C GLN A 158 -5.65 -4.83 -12.80
N GLU A 159 -5.31 -3.66 -13.34
CA GLU A 159 -4.74 -2.60 -12.51
C GLU A 159 -5.83 -2.25 -11.48
N SER A 160 -5.65 -2.67 -10.23
CA SER A 160 -6.66 -2.45 -9.20
C SER A 160 -6.84 -0.95 -8.98
N ALA A 161 -8.09 -0.50 -8.80
CA ALA A 161 -8.35 0.86 -8.32
C ALA A 161 -7.68 1.12 -6.96
N ALA A 162 -7.40 0.08 -6.19
CA ALA A 162 -6.58 0.15 -4.97
C ALA A 162 -5.14 0.66 -5.23
N ARG A 163 -4.55 0.38 -6.40
CA ARG A 163 -3.27 0.98 -6.81
C ARG A 163 -3.40 2.46 -7.18
N ARG A 164 -4.59 2.89 -7.62
CA ARG A 164 -4.92 4.30 -7.86
C ARG A 164 -5.29 5.08 -6.59
N LYS A 165 -5.68 4.41 -5.50
CA LYS A 165 -5.91 5.06 -4.20
C LYS A 165 -4.63 5.29 -3.39
N GLY A 166 -3.53 4.64 -3.74
CA GLY A 166 -2.21 4.86 -3.14
C GLY A 166 -1.35 5.93 -3.84
N LEU A 167 -1.80 6.43 -5.00
CA LEU A 167 -1.34 7.71 -5.53
C LEU A 167 -2.50 8.67 -5.37
N ASP A 168 -2.44 9.52 -4.35
CA ASP A 168 -3.35 10.65 -4.31
C ASP A 168 -3.16 11.45 -5.61
N LEU A 169 -4.24 11.86 -6.27
CA LEU A 169 -4.14 12.72 -7.46
C LEU A 169 -3.43 14.05 -7.08
N SER A 170 -3.53 14.44 -5.81
CA SER A 170 -2.75 15.51 -5.17
C SER A 170 -1.23 15.27 -5.25
N ASP A 171 -0.78 14.03 -5.02
CA ASP A 171 0.64 13.67 -5.05
C ASP A 171 1.20 13.72 -6.48
N LEU A 172 0.38 13.34 -7.47
CA LEU A 172 0.75 13.42 -8.90
C LEU A 172 0.83 14.86 -9.40
N GLU A 173 -0.11 15.72 -9.00
CA GLU A 173 -0.04 17.15 -9.34
C GLU A 173 1.11 17.86 -8.64
N GLY A 174 1.39 17.53 -7.38
CA GLY A 174 2.55 18.04 -6.64
C GLY A 174 3.86 17.62 -7.29
N TRP A 175 3.97 16.36 -7.72
CA TRP A 175 5.13 15.84 -8.44
C TRP A 175 5.33 16.49 -9.81
N ALA A 176 4.25 16.71 -10.56
CA ALA A 176 4.29 17.37 -11.86
C ALA A 176 4.76 18.85 -11.76
N LYS A 177 4.44 19.52 -10.66
CA LYS A 177 4.86 20.91 -10.37
C LYS A 177 6.33 21.04 -9.98
N LEU A 178 6.99 19.96 -9.55
CA LEU A 178 8.42 20.01 -9.24
C LEU A 178 9.24 20.28 -10.51
N PRO A 179 10.28 21.13 -10.45
CA PRO A 179 11.21 21.28 -11.56
C PRO A 179 11.87 19.95 -11.99
N PRO A 180 12.19 19.78 -13.29
CA PRO A 180 12.68 18.50 -13.83
C PRO A 180 14.01 18.05 -13.21
N ASP A 181 14.89 19.00 -12.89
CA ASP A 181 16.15 18.80 -12.18
C ASP A 181 15.94 18.29 -10.76
N ILE A 182 14.97 18.84 -10.02
CA ILE A 182 14.62 18.38 -8.67
C ILE A 182 14.04 16.96 -8.70
N ARG A 183 13.19 16.65 -9.69
CA ARG A 183 12.68 15.27 -9.87
C ARG A 183 13.80 14.28 -10.16
N ALA A 184 14.72 14.64 -11.06
CA ALA A 184 15.87 13.80 -11.38
C ALA A 184 16.76 13.57 -10.16
N PHE A 185 16.98 14.63 -9.36
CA PHE A 185 17.74 14.54 -8.12
C PHE A 185 17.08 13.62 -7.09
N ILE A 186 15.76 13.72 -6.87
CA ILE A 186 15.03 12.86 -5.91
C ILE A 186 15.08 11.38 -6.32
N LEU A 187 15.03 11.10 -7.62
CA LEU A 187 15.03 9.73 -8.15
C LEU A 187 16.42 9.08 -8.17
N ASP A 188 17.49 9.84 -7.96
CA ASP A 188 18.86 9.31 -7.88
C ASP A 188 19.17 8.78 -6.47
N PRO A 189 19.49 7.48 -6.30
CA PRO A 189 19.89 6.91 -5.02
C PRO A 189 21.09 7.61 -4.36
N VAL A 190 21.98 8.23 -5.15
CA VAL A 190 23.16 8.97 -4.66
C VAL A 190 22.76 10.27 -3.95
N SER A 191 21.56 10.81 -4.24
CA SER A 191 21.06 12.05 -3.65
C SER A 191 20.55 11.89 -2.21
N LEU A 192 20.36 10.66 -1.74
CA LEU A 192 19.75 10.35 -0.45
C LEU A 192 20.41 11.04 0.78
N PRO A 193 21.75 11.14 0.88
CA PRO A 193 22.39 11.84 1.98
C PRO A 193 22.05 13.33 2.03
N TYR A 194 21.93 13.97 0.87
CA TYR A 194 21.60 15.39 0.74
C TYR A 194 20.15 15.66 1.09
N LEU A 195 19.23 14.80 0.62
CA LEU A 195 17.81 14.88 0.98
C LEU A 195 17.61 14.71 2.49
N ARG A 196 18.34 13.79 3.12
CA ARG A 196 18.34 13.62 4.58
C ARG A 196 18.85 14.86 5.31
N MET A 197 19.85 15.54 4.76
CA MET A 197 20.35 16.79 5.33
C MET A 197 19.30 17.90 5.22
N ALA A 198 18.67 18.06 4.06
CA ALA A 198 17.61 19.03 3.84
C ALA A 198 16.42 18.81 4.80
N LEU A 199 16.06 17.55 5.06
CA LEU A 199 15.03 17.21 6.06
C LEU A 199 15.43 17.61 7.48
N LYS A 200 16.70 17.42 7.86
CA LYS A 200 17.21 17.86 9.18
C LYS A 200 17.23 19.38 9.32
N PHE A 201 17.38 20.11 8.22
CA PHE A 201 17.37 21.57 8.22
C PHE A 201 15.99 22.18 8.38
N ARG A 202 14.92 21.46 8.01
CA ARG A 202 13.54 21.94 8.12
C ARG A 202 13.17 22.39 9.54
N ASP A 203 13.70 21.69 10.54
CA ASP A 203 13.33 21.90 11.94
C ASP A 203 14.36 22.78 12.68
N LEU A 204 15.35 23.35 11.98
CA LEU A 204 16.34 24.26 12.57
C LEU A 204 15.84 25.71 12.63
N PRO A 205 16.11 26.45 13.73
CA PRO A 205 15.84 27.88 13.79
C PRO A 205 16.56 28.64 12.69
N ALA A 206 15.90 29.62 12.07
CA ALA A 206 16.45 30.41 10.96
C ALA A 206 17.83 31.04 11.26
N ALA A 207 18.10 31.39 12.52
CA ALA A 207 19.40 31.89 12.97
C ALA A 207 20.53 30.87 12.79
N LYS A 208 20.29 29.59 13.11
CA LYS A 208 21.27 28.49 12.92
C LYS A 208 21.46 28.14 11.44
N LEU A 209 20.40 28.23 10.64
CA LEU A 209 20.50 28.04 9.19
C LEU A 209 21.35 29.12 8.52
N LYS A 210 21.23 30.36 9.00
CA LYS A 210 22.05 31.48 8.53
C LYS A 210 23.53 31.30 8.88
N GLU A 211 23.82 30.92 10.12
CA GLU A 211 25.19 30.61 10.58
C GLU A 211 25.84 29.49 9.76
N LEU A 212 25.10 28.41 9.50
CA LEU A 212 25.56 27.30 8.64
C LEU A 212 25.79 27.74 7.18
N GLY A 213 24.92 28.61 6.65
CA GLY A 213 25.07 29.20 5.32
C GLY A 213 26.31 30.09 5.21
N GLU A 214 26.60 30.87 6.24
CA GLU A 214 27.81 31.71 6.33
C GLU A 214 29.09 30.84 6.39
N ILE A 215 29.08 29.74 7.16
CA ILE A 215 30.19 28.78 7.21
C ILE A 215 30.43 28.14 5.83
N LEU A 216 29.37 27.74 5.12
CA LEU A 216 29.48 27.13 3.78
C LEU A 216 29.92 28.13 2.70
N LEU A 217 29.66 29.43 2.88
CA LEU A 217 30.11 30.50 1.98
C LEU A 217 31.60 30.84 2.17
N VAL A 218 32.14 30.63 3.37
CA VAL A 218 33.56 30.90 3.71
C VAL A 218 34.48 29.74 3.29
N VAL A 219 33.95 28.52 3.10
CA VAL A 219 34.71 27.33 2.69
C VAL A 219 34.79 27.19 1.14
N ARG A 220 34.63 28.31 0.41
CA ARG A 220 34.91 28.37 -1.04
C ARG A 220 36.37 28.68 -1.32
#